data_AF-X1SZQ5-F1
#
_entry.id   AF-X1SZQ5-F1
#
_cell.length_a   1.000
_cell.length_b   1.000
_cell.length_c   1.000
_cell.angle_alpha   90.00
_cell.angle_beta   90.00
_cell.angle_gamma   90.00
#
_symmetry.space_group_name_H-M   'P 1'
#
loop_
_entity.id
_entity.type
_entity.pdbx_description
1 polymer ?
#
loop_
_entity_poly.entity_id
_entity_poly.type
_entity_poly.pdbx_seq_one_letter_code
_entity_poly.pdbx_strand_id
1 'polypeptide(L)'
;IYATFVDSKLGSCGELSEWIDGRTWRLEVDDRLDLLKRWRRGKVVDAQQLGSPEYRAKREFMGELVRLLYDMGGYEFARQYEWWTCKSQPNCLKHRDTEDNPSGGLVAVDFRAGLALLPFLPMSPGDFKLIVKGLMRGSLVQFDRGSTDKLERFAEANSDEFSDMHQMLDELKAVERLYRDSIPDITHNHVRLLYSPHLWSTMLDSAVTGWKVRNLVDERHEQKLRNSRTSTLLFFVVGLIPFLGRLVRRIWARPDWRKHYQAMLTSWDYL
;
A
#
# COMPACT_ATOMS: atom_id res chain seq x y z
N ILE A 1 -14.80 4.63 -16.18
CA ILE A 1 -15.26 4.51 -14.77
C ILE A 1 -16.69 3.99 -14.75
N TYR A 2 -16.91 2.79 -14.22
CA TYR A 2 -18.23 2.19 -14.04
C TYR A 2 -18.90 2.60 -12.73
N ALA A 3 -18.14 2.64 -11.64
CA ALA A 3 -18.66 3.04 -10.33
C ALA A 3 -17.55 3.50 -9.39
N THR A 4 -17.87 4.43 -8.49
CA THR A 4 -17.02 4.82 -7.36
C THR A 4 -17.79 4.55 -6.07
N PHE A 5 -17.20 3.76 -5.18
CA PHE A 5 -17.75 3.41 -3.87
C PHE A 5 -17.04 4.22 -2.81
N VAL A 6 -17.80 4.90 -1.95
CA VAL A 6 -17.26 5.68 -0.82
C VAL A 6 -17.90 5.18 0.46
N ASP A 7 -17.09 4.64 1.36
CA ASP A 7 -17.49 4.29 2.73
C ASP A 7 -16.95 5.35 3.69
N SER A 8 -17.80 6.29 4.07
CA SER A 8 -17.47 7.34 5.02
C SER A 8 -17.28 6.86 6.46
N LYS A 9 -17.78 5.66 6.81
CA LYS A 9 -17.58 5.05 8.14
C LYS A 9 -16.18 4.45 8.26
N LEU A 10 -15.72 3.79 7.21
CA LEU A 10 -14.38 3.21 7.15
C LEU A 10 -13.31 4.22 6.69
N GLY A 11 -13.72 5.33 6.06
CA GLY A 11 -12.82 6.30 5.46
C GLY A 11 -12.10 5.71 4.24
N SER A 12 -12.79 4.87 3.47
CA SER A 12 -12.23 4.19 2.30
C SER A 12 -13.04 4.48 1.05
N CYS A 13 -12.38 4.53 -0.10
CA CYS A 13 -13.02 4.54 -1.40
C CYS A 13 -12.45 3.43 -2.29
N GLY A 14 -13.21 3.05 -3.31
CA GLY A 14 -12.76 2.14 -4.36
C GLY A 14 -13.44 2.51 -5.67
N GLU A 15 -12.68 2.46 -6.75
CA GLU A 15 -13.19 2.71 -8.10
C GLU A 15 -13.20 1.41 -8.90
N LEU A 16 -14.29 1.17 -9.62
CA LEU A 16 -14.34 0.16 -10.66
C LEU A 16 -14.22 0.88 -12.00
N SER A 17 -13.01 0.93 -12.54
CA SER A 17 -12.72 1.63 -13.79
C SER A 17 -13.03 0.77 -15.01
N GLU A 18 -12.69 -0.52 -14.95
CA GLU A 18 -12.80 -1.49 -16.04
C GLU A 18 -13.07 -2.91 -15.53
N TRP A 19 -13.79 -3.74 -16.30
CA TRP A 19 -13.90 -5.18 -16.09
C TRP A 19 -13.02 -5.94 -17.10
N ILE A 20 -12.03 -6.67 -16.60
CA ILE A 20 -11.08 -7.41 -17.45
C ILE A 20 -11.53 -8.86 -17.60
N ASP A 21 -12.11 -9.22 -18.75
CA ASP A 21 -12.29 -10.63 -19.12
C ASP A 21 -10.97 -11.21 -19.64
N GLY A 22 -10.13 -11.64 -18.68
CA GLY A 22 -8.78 -12.11 -18.96
C GLY A 22 -8.40 -13.38 -18.23
N ARG A 23 -7.22 -13.90 -18.58
CA ARG A 23 -6.55 -15.03 -17.92
C ARG A 23 -5.12 -14.66 -17.53
N THR A 24 -4.53 -15.37 -16.58
CA THR A 24 -3.20 -15.03 -16.05
C THR A 24 -2.08 -15.22 -17.07
N TRP A 25 -1.95 -16.42 -17.65
CA TRP A 25 -1.05 -16.71 -18.77
C TRP A 25 -1.11 -18.21 -19.14
N ARG A 26 -0.62 -18.56 -20.33
CA ARG A 26 -0.52 -19.93 -20.82
C ARG A 26 0.79 -20.54 -20.35
N LEU A 27 0.73 -21.78 -19.87
CA LEU A 27 1.93 -22.57 -19.64
C LEU A 27 2.42 -23.11 -20.99
N GLU A 28 3.51 -22.53 -21.48
CA GLU A 28 4.13 -22.87 -22.76
C GLU A 28 5.24 -23.90 -22.55
N VAL A 29 5.22 -24.98 -23.33
CA VAL A 29 6.35 -25.93 -23.38
C VAL A 29 7.47 -25.30 -24.20
N ASP A 30 8.69 -25.33 -23.66
CA ASP A 30 9.88 -24.78 -24.32
C ASP A 30 11.06 -25.76 -24.17
N ASP A 31 11.45 -26.37 -25.28
CA ASP A 31 12.57 -27.31 -25.35
C ASP A 31 13.94 -26.61 -25.39
N ARG A 32 13.95 -25.27 -25.52
CA ARG A 32 15.15 -24.42 -25.67
C ARG A 32 15.32 -23.50 -24.47
N LEU A 33 15.14 -24.05 -23.27
CA LEU A 33 15.35 -23.32 -22.01
C LEU A 33 16.76 -22.73 -21.86
N ASP A 34 17.75 -23.28 -22.56
CA ASP A 34 19.11 -22.73 -22.64
C ASP A 34 19.13 -21.35 -23.30
N LEU A 35 18.42 -21.20 -24.43
CA LEU A 35 18.26 -19.93 -25.13
C LEU A 35 17.42 -18.95 -24.30
N LEU A 36 16.33 -19.41 -23.69
CA LEU A 36 15.49 -18.58 -22.81
C LEU A 36 16.29 -18.07 -21.59
N LYS A 37 17.18 -18.89 -21.01
CA LYS A 37 18.09 -18.45 -19.93
C LYS A 37 19.09 -17.39 -20.41
N ARG A 38 19.62 -17.51 -21.62
CA ARG A 38 20.53 -16.51 -22.21
C ARG A 38 19.80 -15.19 -22.48
N TRP A 39 18.61 -15.25 -23.07
CA TRP A 39 17.75 -14.09 -23.31
C TRP A 39 17.41 -13.35 -22.02
N ARG A 40 17.00 -14.06 -20.96
CA ARG A 40 16.72 -13.46 -19.63
C ARG A 40 17.90 -12.71 -19.02
N ARG A 41 19.13 -13.02 -19.46
CA ARG A 41 20.37 -12.35 -19.02
C ARG A 41 20.80 -11.22 -19.97
N GLY A 42 19.97 -10.84 -20.94
CA GLY A 42 20.26 -9.80 -21.91
C GLY A 42 21.30 -10.21 -22.95
N LYS A 43 21.57 -11.51 -23.14
CA LYS A 43 22.51 -11.96 -24.19
C LYS A 43 21.82 -11.98 -25.56
N VAL A 44 22.59 -11.66 -26.59
CA VAL A 44 22.15 -11.83 -27.99
C VAL A 44 21.85 -13.31 -28.26
N VAL A 45 20.65 -13.55 -28.77
CA VAL A 45 20.10 -14.85 -29.16
C VAL A 45 19.26 -14.66 -30.41
N ASP A 46 19.13 -15.70 -31.22
CA ASP A 46 18.24 -15.70 -32.37
C ASP A 46 16.78 -15.70 -31.90
N ALA A 47 16.04 -14.64 -32.24
CA ALA A 47 14.65 -14.46 -31.84
C ALA A 47 13.71 -15.53 -32.43
N GLN A 48 14.05 -16.09 -33.60
CA GLN A 48 13.25 -17.14 -34.24
C GLN A 48 13.33 -18.47 -33.49
N GLN A 49 14.39 -18.68 -32.72
CA GLN A 49 14.61 -19.90 -31.93
C GLN A 49 14.11 -19.78 -30.49
N LEU A 50 13.62 -18.60 -30.08
CA LEU A 50 13.13 -18.39 -28.73
C LEU A 50 11.70 -18.89 -28.56
N GLY A 51 11.56 -19.94 -27.75
CA GLY A 51 10.28 -20.43 -27.25
C GLY A 51 9.59 -19.48 -26.26
N SER A 52 8.49 -19.96 -25.71
CA SER A 52 7.62 -19.27 -24.74
C SER A 52 7.32 -17.79 -25.06
N PRO A 53 6.70 -17.50 -26.22
CA PRO A 53 6.42 -16.12 -26.61
C PRO A 53 5.53 -15.36 -25.61
N GLU A 54 4.54 -16.00 -24.98
CA GLU A 54 3.68 -15.35 -23.99
C GLU A 54 4.41 -15.07 -22.67
N TYR A 55 5.25 -16.01 -22.21
CA TYR A 55 6.15 -15.79 -21.08
C TYR A 55 7.05 -14.56 -21.30
N ARG A 56 7.63 -14.45 -22.50
CA ARG A 56 8.55 -13.36 -22.85
C ARG A 56 7.84 -12.02 -22.87
N ALA A 57 6.72 -11.93 -23.58
CA ALA A 57 5.92 -10.72 -23.67
C ALA A 57 5.48 -10.23 -22.29
N LYS A 58 4.96 -11.14 -21.44
CA LYS A 58 4.56 -10.80 -20.08
C LYS A 58 5.73 -10.28 -19.23
N ARG A 59 6.90 -10.91 -19.35
CA ARG A 59 8.10 -10.50 -18.60
C ARG A 59 8.59 -9.12 -19.03
N GLU A 60 8.56 -8.81 -20.33
CA GLU A 60 8.92 -7.50 -20.88
C GLU A 60 7.93 -6.44 -20.41
N PHE A 61 6.62 -6.67 -20.62
CA PHE A 61 5.54 -5.78 -20.16
C PHE A 61 5.67 -5.43 -18.67
N MET A 62 5.83 -6.43 -17.81
CA MET A 62 5.99 -6.20 -16.36
C MET A 62 7.28 -5.43 -16.05
N GLY A 63 8.36 -5.68 -16.79
CA GLY A 63 9.63 -4.96 -16.65
C GLY A 63 9.52 -3.49 -17.02
N GLU A 64 8.83 -3.19 -18.12
CA GLU A 64 8.55 -1.82 -18.59
C GLU A 64 7.63 -1.09 -17.61
N LEU A 65 6.56 -1.73 -17.15
CA LEU A 65 5.66 -1.17 -16.13
C LEU A 65 6.40 -0.85 -14.82
N VAL A 66 7.24 -1.77 -14.33
CA VAL A 66 8.07 -1.53 -13.14
C VAL A 66 9.00 -0.36 -13.34
N ARG A 67 9.61 -0.23 -14.53
CA ARG A 67 10.49 0.89 -14.85
C ARG A 67 9.73 2.21 -14.86
N LEU A 68 8.56 2.26 -15.50
CA LEU A 68 7.68 3.43 -15.50
C LEU A 68 7.29 3.84 -14.08
N LEU A 69 6.85 2.89 -13.26
CA LEU A 69 6.51 3.14 -11.84
C LEU A 69 7.72 3.65 -11.06
N TYR A 70 8.91 3.13 -11.32
CA TYR A 70 10.13 3.64 -10.73
C TYR A 70 10.45 5.06 -11.18
N ASP A 71 10.29 5.38 -12.47
CA ASP A 71 10.54 6.71 -13.02
C ASP A 71 9.55 7.75 -12.46
N MET A 72 8.30 7.37 -12.19
CA MET A 72 7.31 8.18 -11.47
C MET A 72 7.53 8.23 -9.94
N GLY A 73 8.37 7.37 -9.38
CA GLY A 73 8.60 7.29 -7.93
C GLY A 73 7.60 6.42 -7.15
N GLY A 74 6.75 5.63 -7.83
CA GLY A 74 5.83 4.66 -7.25
C GLY A 74 6.48 3.31 -6.89
N TYR A 75 7.51 3.33 -6.05
CA TYR A 75 8.32 2.14 -5.75
C TYR A 75 7.53 0.97 -5.14
N GLU A 76 6.61 1.25 -4.22
CA GLU A 76 5.80 0.21 -3.57
C GLU A 76 4.73 -0.37 -4.50
N PHE A 77 4.21 0.43 -5.43
CA PHE A 77 3.36 -0.06 -6.51
C PHE A 77 4.15 -0.98 -7.44
N ALA A 78 5.37 -0.57 -7.82
CA ALA A 78 6.25 -1.37 -8.68
C ALA A 78 6.51 -2.77 -8.11
N ARG A 79 6.60 -2.90 -6.78
CA ARG A 79 6.76 -4.20 -6.10
C ARG A 79 5.67 -5.20 -6.47
N GLN A 80 4.42 -4.76 -6.68
CA GLN A 80 3.34 -5.67 -7.05
C GLN A 80 3.53 -6.28 -8.44
N TYR A 81 4.42 -5.71 -9.25
CA TYR A 81 4.70 -6.12 -10.62
C TYR A 81 6.13 -6.63 -10.80
N GLU A 82 6.95 -6.61 -9.75
CA GLU A 82 8.31 -7.16 -9.82
C GLU A 82 8.29 -8.69 -9.96
N TRP A 83 8.83 -9.19 -11.07
CA TRP A 83 8.87 -10.60 -11.45
C TRP A 83 9.30 -11.56 -10.33
N TRP A 84 10.29 -11.14 -9.52
CA TRP A 84 10.92 -11.96 -8.48
C TRP A 84 10.20 -11.94 -7.13
N THR A 85 9.07 -11.23 -7.03
CA THR A 85 8.24 -11.27 -5.82
C THR A 85 7.38 -12.52 -5.73
N CYS A 86 7.27 -13.28 -6.84
CA CYS A 86 6.41 -14.47 -6.97
C CYS A 86 4.91 -14.23 -6.70
N LYS A 87 4.52 -12.97 -6.42
CA LYS A 87 3.14 -12.50 -6.24
C LYS A 87 2.63 -11.70 -7.44
N SER A 88 3.55 -11.21 -8.25
CA SER A 88 3.27 -10.32 -9.39
C SER A 88 2.58 -10.98 -10.57
N GLN A 89 2.71 -12.30 -10.70
CA GLN A 89 2.22 -13.10 -11.82
C GLN A 89 0.70 -13.03 -11.98
N PRO A 90 -0.13 -13.16 -10.93
CA PRO A 90 -1.58 -12.96 -11.03
C PRO A 90 -2.00 -11.50 -11.24
N ASN A 91 -1.13 -10.52 -11.00
CA ASN A 91 -1.46 -9.09 -11.13
C ASN A 91 -1.36 -8.57 -12.57
N CYS A 92 -1.00 -9.43 -13.51
CA CYS A 92 -1.02 -9.11 -14.93
C CYS A 92 -1.83 -10.19 -15.65
N LEU A 93 -2.91 -9.75 -16.29
CA LEU A 93 -3.83 -10.57 -17.06
C LEU A 93 -3.64 -10.32 -18.54
N LYS A 94 -4.09 -11.29 -19.34
CA LYS A 94 -4.21 -11.19 -20.78
C LYS A 94 -5.69 -11.26 -21.17
N HIS A 95 -6.17 -10.33 -21.98
CA HIS A 95 -7.54 -10.37 -22.49
C HIS A 95 -7.77 -11.57 -23.42
N ARG A 96 -8.94 -12.20 -23.28
CA ARG A 96 -9.32 -13.41 -24.05
C ARG A 96 -9.53 -13.19 -25.55
N ASP A 97 -9.76 -11.96 -25.99
CA ASP A 97 -9.88 -11.60 -27.40
C ASP A 97 -8.52 -11.45 -28.11
N THR A 98 -7.41 -11.48 -27.35
CA THR A 98 -6.04 -11.34 -27.88
C THR A 98 -5.22 -12.62 -27.85
N GLU A 99 -5.87 -13.78 -27.73
CA GLU A 99 -5.22 -15.09 -27.57
C GLU A 99 -4.18 -15.38 -28.65
N ASP A 100 -4.48 -15.04 -29.91
CA ASP A 100 -3.61 -15.29 -31.07
C ASP A 100 -2.36 -14.40 -31.12
N ASN A 101 -2.29 -13.36 -30.28
CA ASN A 101 -1.15 -12.45 -30.21
C ASN A 101 -0.47 -12.53 -28.82
N PRO A 102 0.70 -13.17 -28.68
CA PRO A 102 1.39 -13.29 -27.39
C PRO A 102 1.62 -11.98 -26.63
N SER A 103 1.86 -10.88 -27.35
CA SER A 103 2.07 -9.54 -26.80
C SER A 103 0.80 -8.68 -26.69
N GLY A 104 -0.32 -9.16 -27.23
CA GLY A 104 -1.59 -8.44 -27.22
C GLY A 104 -2.30 -8.55 -25.88
N GLY A 105 -3.02 -7.48 -25.51
CA GLY A 105 -4.00 -7.49 -24.42
C GLY A 105 -3.43 -7.73 -23.03
N LEU A 106 -2.13 -7.47 -22.79
CA LEU A 106 -1.55 -7.53 -21.45
C LEU A 106 -1.98 -6.31 -20.65
N VAL A 107 -2.60 -6.56 -19.49
CA VAL A 107 -3.13 -5.53 -18.60
C VAL A 107 -2.67 -5.80 -17.18
N ALA A 108 -2.20 -4.75 -16.51
CA ALA A 108 -1.92 -4.75 -15.09
C ALA A 108 -3.22 -4.48 -14.33
N VAL A 109 -3.55 -5.35 -13.37
CA VAL A 109 -4.76 -5.21 -12.55
C VAL A 109 -4.40 -4.73 -11.16
N ASP A 110 -5.18 -3.79 -10.66
CA ASP A 110 -4.99 -3.23 -9.33
C ASP A 110 -5.11 -4.31 -8.25
N PHE A 111 -4.13 -4.33 -7.37
CA PHE A 111 -4.13 -5.19 -6.20
C PHE A 111 -4.03 -4.34 -4.93
N ARG A 112 -4.66 -4.80 -3.86
CA ARG A 112 -4.62 -4.11 -2.56
C ARG A 112 -3.16 -3.96 -2.11
N ALA A 113 -2.67 -2.72 -2.03
CA ALA A 113 -1.39 -2.40 -1.39
C ALA A 113 -1.47 -2.81 0.09
N GLY A 114 -1.03 -4.03 0.39
CA GLY A 114 -1.63 -4.76 1.51
C GLY A 114 -0.70 -5.51 2.43
N LEU A 115 0.63 -5.47 2.24
CA LEU A 115 1.51 -6.03 3.27
C LEU A 115 2.75 -5.19 3.51
N ALA A 116 2.94 -4.79 4.76
CA ALA A 116 4.20 -4.21 5.21
C ALA A 116 5.31 -5.23 5.00
N LEU A 117 6.34 -4.84 4.26
CA LEU A 117 7.60 -5.56 4.31
C LEU A 117 8.33 -5.11 5.56
N LEU A 118 8.28 -5.97 6.57
CA LEU A 118 9.13 -5.84 7.73
C LEU A 118 10.54 -6.30 7.33
N PRO A 119 11.61 -5.60 7.75
CA PRO A 119 12.99 -5.94 7.38
C PRO A 119 13.39 -7.39 7.70
N PHE A 120 12.68 -8.02 8.64
CA PHE A 120 12.93 -9.37 9.15
C PHE A 120 11.94 -10.42 8.63
N LEU A 121 10.98 -10.06 7.76
CA LEU A 121 10.02 -10.99 7.15
C LEU A 121 9.92 -10.80 5.62
N PRO A 122 11.00 -11.09 4.87
CA PRO A 122 10.91 -11.18 3.42
C PRO A 122 10.01 -12.36 3.04
N MET A 123 9.02 -12.11 2.20
CA MET A 123 8.09 -13.14 1.73
C MET A 123 8.47 -13.71 0.37
N SER A 124 9.50 -13.15 -0.25
CA SER A 124 10.02 -13.54 -1.54
C SER A 124 11.49 -13.12 -1.69
N PRO A 125 12.23 -13.71 -2.65
CA PRO A 125 13.60 -13.29 -2.96
C PRO A 125 13.73 -11.81 -3.38
N GLY A 126 12.70 -11.26 -4.07
CA GLY A 126 12.66 -9.85 -4.44
C GLY A 126 12.64 -8.91 -3.24
N ASP A 127 11.98 -9.33 -2.16
CA ASP A 127 11.80 -8.50 -0.96
C ASP A 127 13.12 -8.14 -0.27
N PHE A 128 14.13 -9.02 -0.29
CA PHE A 128 15.44 -8.73 0.30
C PHE A 128 16.11 -7.52 -0.35
N LYS A 129 16.10 -7.47 -1.68
CA LYS A 129 16.69 -6.36 -2.44
C LYS A 129 15.91 -5.06 -2.16
N LEU A 130 14.60 -5.16 -2.04
CA LEU A 130 13.74 -4.03 -1.74
C LEU A 130 14.01 -3.51 -0.32
N ILE A 131 14.07 -4.38 0.69
CA ILE A 131 14.41 -4.05 2.08
C ILE A 131 15.74 -3.29 2.14
N VAL A 132 16.79 -3.80 1.50
CA VAL A 132 18.11 -3.13 1.46
C VAL A 132 18.02 -1.75 0.82
N LYS A 133 17.36 -1.62 -0.33
CA LYS A 133 17.17 -0.32 -1.00
C LYS A 133 16.38 0.66 -0.13
N GLY A 134 15.38 0.20 0.61
CA GLY A 134 14.64 1.02 1.54
C GLY A 134 15.49 1.50 2.70
N LEU A 135 16.27 0.60 3.33
CA LEU A 135 17.20 0.96 4.39
C LEU A 135 18.24 2.00 3.93
N MET A 136 18.78 1.85 2.72
CA MET A 136 19.68 2.86 2.12
C MET A 136 19.02 4.23 1.92
N ARG A 137 17.70 4.29 1.80
CA ARG A 137 16.90 5.52 1.71
C ARG A 137 16.41 6.00 3.08
N GLY A 138 16.89 5.39 4.16
CA GLY A 138 16.49 5.72 5.53
C GLY A 138 15.12 5.18 5.92
N SER A 139 14.63 4.08 5.32
CA SER A 139 13.29 3.54 5.56
C SER A 139 13.32 2.20 6.31
N LEU A 140 12.84 2.15 7.56
CA LEU A 140 12.75 0.89 8.37
C LEU A 140 11.46 0.10 8.13
N VAL A 141 10.38 0.72 7.66
CA VAL A 141 9.08 0.06 7.45
C VAL A 141 8.58 0.39 6.06
N GLN A 142 8.61 -0.57 5.13
CA GLN A 142 8.22 -0.36 3.74
C GLN A 142 6.70 -0.43 3.57
N PHE A 143 6.03 0.59 4.09
CA PHE A 143 4.62 0.84 3.85
C PHE A 143 4.50 2.20 3.16
N ASP A 144 3.92 2.20 1.95
CA ASP A 144 3.34 3.39 1.32
C ASP A 144 4.32 4.56 1.12
N ARG A 145 5.42 4.33 0.37
CA ARG A 145 6.54 5.29 0.26
C ARG A 145 6.85 5.70 -1.18
N GLY A 146 5.83 6.21 -1.87
CA GLY A 146 6.04 6.93 -3.12
C GLY A 146 6.94 8.17 -2.95
N SER A 147 7.50 8.72 -4.02
CA SER A 147 8.21 10.01 -3.99
C SER A 147 7.44 11.04 -4.78
N THR A 148 6.72 11.93 -4.10
CA THR A 148 6.00 13.05 -4.73
C THR A 148 6.95 13.98 -5.50
N ASP A 149 8.16 14.21 -5.01
CA ASP A 149 9.16 15.03 -5.71
C ASP A 149 9.69 14.36 -6.99
N LYS A 150 9.66 13.02 -7.06
CA LYS A 150 10.01 12.31 -8.30
C LYS A 150 8.83 12.31 -9.26
N LEU A 151 7.61 12.15 -8.76
CA LEU A 151 6.39 12.26 -9.54
C LEU A 151 6.24 13.65 -10.16
N GLU A 152 6.52 14.71 -9.40
CA GLU A 152 6.53 16.10 -9.89
C GLU A 152 7.53 16.29 -11.03
N ARG A 153 8.79 15.89 -10.83
CA ARG A 153 9.80 15.94 -11.91
C ARG A 153 9.42 15.10 -13.14
N PHE A 154 8.75 13.97 -12.93
CA PHE A 154 8.26 13.14 -14.02
C PHE A 154 7.13 13.84 -14.78
N ALA A 155 6.17 14.45 -14.08
CA ALA A 155 5.08 15.20 -14.69
C ALA A 155 5.59 16.44 -15.44
N GLU A 156 6.55 17.17 -14.86
CA GLU A 156 7.22 18.30 -15.53
C GLU A 156 7.93 17.88 -16.82
N ALA A 157 8.63 16.73 -16.81
CA ALA A 157 9.31 16.19 -17.98
C ALA A 157 8.35 15.68 -19.07
N ASN A 158 7.07 15.46 -18.73
CA ASN A 158 6.02 14.98 -19.62
C ASN A 158 4.82 15.95 -19.61
N SER A 159 5.07 17.26 -19.55
CA SER A 159 4.06 18.28 -19.26
C SER A 159 2.80 18.22 -20.13
N ASP A 160 2.94 17.85 -21.40
CA ASP A 160 1.81 17.78 -22.34
C ASP A 160 0.78 16.73 -21.89
N GLU A 161 1.25 15.58 -21.39
CA GLU A 161 0.43 14.47 -20.91
C GLU A 161 -0.19 14.73 -19.52
N PHE A 162 0.33 15.72 -18.77
CA PHE A 162 -0.11 16.06 -17.41
C PHE A 162 -0.75 17.45 -17.28
N SER A 163 -1.04 18.09 -18.41
CA SER A 163 -1.45 19.50 -18.48
C SER A 163 -2.72 19.83 -17.67
N ASP A 164 -3.64 18.87 -17.53
CA ASP A 164 -4.87 18.98 -16.73
C ASP A 164 -4.74 18.44 -15.29
N MET A 165 -3.59 17.90 -14.92
CA MET A 165 -3.37 17.19 -13.65
C MET A 165 -2.58 18.00 -12.61
N HIS A 166 -2.12 19.21 -12.93
CA HIS A 166 -1.30 20.01 -12.02
C HIS A 166 -1.98 20.28 -10.67
N GLN A 167 -3.27 20.63 -10.67
CA GLN A 167 -4.03 20.83 -9.43
C GLN A 167 -4.13 19.53 -8.61
N MET A 168 -4.36 18.40 -9.28
CA MET A 168 -4.45 17.10 -8.62
C MET A 168 -3.10 16.70 -8.00
N LEU A 169 -1.98 17.04 -8.63
CA LEU A 169 -0.65 16.83 -8.08
C LEU A 169 -0.41 17.68 -6.83
N ASP A 170 -0.84 18.95 -6.81
CA ASP A 170 -0.74 19.81 -5.63
C ASP A 170 -1.58 19.29 -4.46
N GLU A 171 -2.82 18.86 -4.74
CA GLU A 171 -3.69 18.23 -3.76
C GLU A 171 -3.09 16.93 -3.23
N LEU A 172 -2.53 16.09 -4.10
CA LEU A 172 -1.82 14.86 -3.72
C LEU A 172 -0.64 15.18 -2.79
N LYS A 173 0.17 16.19 -3.11
CA LYS A 173 1.31 16.60 -2.27
C LYS A 173 0.86 17.09 -0.89
N ALA A 174 -0.26 17.82 -0.82
CA ALA A 174 -0.82 18.29 0.44
C ALA A 174 -1.34 17.12 1.30
N VAL A 175 -2.11 16.20 0.70
CA VAL A 175 -2.66 15.02 1.37
C VAL A 175 -1.55 14.06 1.81
N GLU A 176 -0.54 13.83 0.98
CA GLU A 176 0.62 12.99 1.30
C GLU A 176 1.39 13.53 2.52
N ARG A 177 1.61 14.85 2.58
CA ARG A 177 2.27 15.48 3.74
C ARG A 177 1.45 15.27 5.01
N LEU A 178 0.14 15.51 4.96
CA LEU A 178 -0.76 15.30 6.09
C LEU A 178 -0.74 13.82 6.54
N TYR A 179 -0.78 12.88 5.60
CA TYR A 179 -0.71 11.46 5.87
C TYR A 179 0.61 11.07 6.54
N ARG A 180 1.76 11.50 6.02
CA ARG A 180 3.08 11.22 6.61
C ARG A 180 3.23 11.80 8.01
N ASP A 181 2.74 13.02 8.22
CA ASP A 181 2.76 13.67 9.54
C ASP A 181 1.71 13.05 10.49
N SER A 182 0.81 12.18 10.03
CA SER A 182 -0.14 11.44 10.88
C SER A 182 0.43 10.17 11.51
N ILE A 183 1.55 9.66 10.98
CA ILE A 183 2.13 8.37 11.38
C ILE A 183 3.33 8.60 12.31
N PRO A 184 3.47 7.82 13.40
CA PRO A 184 4.68 7.81 14.24
C PRO A 184 5.87 7.16 13.51
N ASP A 185 6.29 7.73 12.38
CA ASP A 185 7.44 7.25 11.62
C ASP A 185 8.74 7.91 12.10
N ILE A 186 9.45 7.21 12.98
CA ILE A 186 10.76 7.61 13.50
C ILE A 186 11.77 7.82 12.36
N THR A 187 11.59 7.11 11.24
CA THR A 187 12.54 7.12 10.13
C THR A 187 12.44 8.32 9.22
N HIS A 188 11.29 8.99 9.14
CA HIS A 188 11.16 10.24 8.38
C HIS A 188 11.12 11.45 9.29
N ASN A 189 10.49 11.33 10.45
CA ASN A 189 10.32 12.47 11.33
C ASN A 189 11.55 12.71 12.21
N HIS A 190 12.37 11.69 12.48
CA HIS A 190 13.64 11.82 13.22
C HIS A 190 13.52 12.74 14.45
N VAL A 191 14.31 13.82 14.48
CA VAL A 191 14.35 14.82 15.54
C VAL A 191 13.06 15.66 15.62
N ARG A 192 12.25 15.79 14.55
CA ARG A 192 10.97 16.52 14.58
C ARG A 192 10.03 15.95 15.63
N LEU A 193 10.10 14.64 15.90
CA LEU A 193 9.32 14.00 16.98
C LEU A 193 9.68 14.51 18.38
N LEU A 194 10.86 15.12 18.56
CA LEU A 194 11.27 15.64 19.86
C LEU A 194 10.78 17.07 20.12
N TYR A 195 10.52 17.85 19.07
CA TYR A 195 10.27 19.29 19.22
C TYR A 195 9.12 19.87 18.40
N SER A 196 8.52 19.16 17.43
CA SER A 196 7.48 19.72 16.57
C SER A 196 6.10 19.58 17.20
N PRO A 197 5.51 20.65 17.78
CA PRO A 197 4.18 20.58 18.38
C PRO A 197 3.09 20.35 17.32
N HIS A 198 3.31 20.83 16.10
CA HIS A 198 2.38 20.63 14.98
C HIS A 198 2.29 19.16 14.60
N LEU A 199 3.44 18.50 14.44
CA LEU A 199 3.51 17.06 14.14
C LEU A 199 2.79 16.24 15.21
N TRP A 200 3.06 16.51 16.50
CA TRP A 200 2.37 15.83 17.59
C TRP A 200 0.86 16.05 17.59
N SER A 201 0.39 17.27 17.26
CA SER A 201 -1.04 17.53 17.15
C SER A 201 -1.65 16.67 16.03
N THR A 202 -1.08 16.73 14.83
CA THR A 202 -1.56 15.97 13.66
C THR A 202 -1.57 14.46 13.94
N MET A 203 -0.51 13.92 14.53
CA MET A 203 -0.43 12.50 14.90
C MET A 203 -1.51 12.10 15.91
N LEU A 204 -1.68 12.88 16.99
CA LEU A 204 -2.65 12.56 18.04
C LEU A 204 -4.09 12.70 17.54
N ASP A 205 -4.39 13.75 16.77
CA ASP A 205 -5.71 13.96 16.17
C ASP A 205 -6.08 12.83 15.20
N SER A 206 -5.11 12.37 14.40
CA SER A 206 -5.28 11.25 13.47
C SER A 206 -5.43 9.92 14.20
N ALA A 207 -4.70 9.72 15.30
CA ALA A 207 -4.85 8.53 16.14
C ALA A 207 -6.26 8.43 16.74
N VAL A 208 -6.82 9.55 17.21
CA VAL A 208 -8.20 9.61 17.71
C VAL A 208 -9.20 9.23 16.63
N THR A 209 -9.08 9.79 15.43
CA THR A 209 -9.90 9.41 14.27
C THR A 209 -9.77 7.91 13.96
N GLY A 210 -8.55 7.37 13.95
CA GLY A 210 -8.31 5.95 13.74
C GLY A 210 -8.95 5.05 14.82
N TRP A 211 -8.94 5.47 16.09
CA TRP A 211 -9.60 4.73 17.17
C TRP A 211 -11.12 4.78 17.07
N LYS A 212 -11.68 5.89 16.60
CA LYS A 212 -13.11 6.03 16.32
C LYS A 212 -13.56 5.08 15.22
N VAL A 213 -12.87 5.08 14.08
CA VAL A 213 -13.15 4.17 12.95
C VAL A 213 -13.03 2.70 13.37
N ARG A 214 -12.04 2.36 14.21
CA ARG A 214 -11.86 1.01 14.77
C ARG A 214 -12.84 0.66 15.90
N ASN A 215 -13.80 1.53 16.19
CA ASN A 215 -14.82 1.35 17.21
C ASN A 215 -14.23 1.10 18.62
N LEU A 216 -13.10 1.76 18.93
CA LEU A 216 -12.43 1.68 20.24
C LEU A 216 -12.90 2.77 21.21
N VAL A 217 -13.47 3.85 20.69
CA VAL A 217 -13.84 5.06 21.42
C VAL A 217 -15.28 5.44 21.01
N ASP A 218 -16.10 5.87 21.98
CA ASP A 218 -17.44 6.43 21.71
C ASP A 218 -17.38 7.93 21.37
N GLU A 219 -18.51 8.55 20.98
CA GLU A 219 -18.55 9.99 20.66
C GLU A 219 -18.04 10.87 21.81
N ARG A 220 -18.44 10.54 23.04
CA ARG A 220 -18.13 11.37 24.22
C ARG A 220 -16.64 11.32 24.56
N HIS A 221 -16.03 10.14 24.51
CA HIS A 221 -14.60 9.99 24.78
C HIS A 221 -13.76 10.47 23.61
N GLU A 222 -14.26 10.41 22.37
CA GLU A 222 -13.59 11.04 21.24
C GLU A 222 -13.40 12.53 21.51
N GLN A 223 -14.48 13.24 21.86
CA GLN A 223 -14.40 14.67 22.14
C GLN A 223 -13.50 14.99 23.34
N LYS A 224 -13.50 14.15 24.39
CA LYS A 224 -12.57 14.29 25.52
C LYS A 224 -11.11 14.14 25.11
N LEU A 225 -10.80 13.17 24.24
CA LEU A 225 -9.44 12.93 23.76
C LEU A 225 -8.99 14.09 22.85
N ARG A 226 -9.85 14.57 21.94
CA ARG A 226 -9.55 15.75 21.12
C ARG A 226 -9.26 17.02 21.95
N ASN A 227 -9.93 17.16 23.10
CA ASN A 227 -9.73 18.30 23.99
C ASN A 227 -8.49 18.16 24.92
N SER A 228 -7.84 16.98 24.98
CA SER A 228 -6.75 16.72 25.92
C SER A 228 -5.63 15.89 25.29
N ARG A 229 -4.53 16.56 24.92
CA ARG A 229 -3.33 15.90 24.37
C ARG A 229 -2.72 14.89 25.33
N THR A 230 -2.72 15.17 26.64
CA THR A 230 -2.19 14.28 27.66
C THR A 230 -3.01 13.00 27.78
N SER A 231 -4.34 13.11 27.80
CA SER A 231 -5.23 11.94 27.79
C SER A 231 -5.06 11.12 26.52
N THR A 232 -4.90 11.77 25.37
CA THR A 232 -4.67 11.10 24.08
C THR A 232 -3.34 10.38 24.03
N LEU A 233 -2.27 10.98 24.54
CA LEU A 233 -0.96 10.33 24.63
C LEU A 233 -1.00 9.13 25.58
N LEU A 234 -1.64 9.26 26.76
CA LEU A 234 -1.79 8.15 27.69
C LEU A 234 -2.60 7.00 27.05
N PHE A 235 -3.69 7.32 26.36
CA PHE A 235 -4.49 6.34 25.64
C PHE A 235 -3.69 5.64 24.53
N PHE A 236 -2.84 6.38 23.83
CA PHE A 236 -1.91 5.84 22.84
C PHE A 236 -0.92 4.85 23.48
N VAL A 237 -0.24 5.25 24.56
CA VAL A 237 0.75 4.42 25.28
C VAL A 237 0.13 3.14 25.84
N VAL A 238 -1.05 3.24 26.45
CA VAL A 238 -1.80 2.04 26.92
C VAL A 238 -2.06 1.08 25.76
N GLY A 239 -2.30 1.61 24.57
CA GLY A 239 -2.51 0.81 23.37
C GLY A 239 -1.31 0.03 22.87
N LEU A 240 -0.09 0.38 23.29
CA LEU A 240 1.16 -0.32 22.94
C LEU A 240 1.36 -1.60 23.75
N ILE A 241 0.64 -1.78 24.86
CA ILE A 241 0.71 -2.99 25.68
C ILE A 241 0.11 -4.16 24.89
N PRO A 242 0.89 -5.20 24.55
CA PRO A 242 0.40 -6.35 23.80
C PRO A 242 -0.78 -7.02 24.50
N PHE A 243 -1.81 -7.40 23.72
CA PHE A 243 -3.05 -8.06 24.16
C PHE A 243 -3.96 -7.24 25.11
N LEU A 244 -3.42 -6.71 26.21
CA LEU A 244 -4.14 -5.96 27.24
C LEU A 244 -4.51 -4.55 26.79
N GLY A 245 -3.68 -3.90 25.97
CA GLY A 245 -3.89 -2.50 25.58
C GLY A 245 -5.20 -2.26 24.82
N ARG A 246 -5.70 -3.26 24.07
CA ARG A 246 -7.02 -3.17 23.41
C ARG A 246 -8.16 -3.27 24.41
N LEU A 247 -8.05 -4.18 25.38
CA LEU A 247 -9.07 -4.40 26.40
C LEU A 247 -9.21 -3.17 27.30
N VAL A 248 -8.09 -2.66 27.83
CA VAL A 248 -8.06 -1.49 28.72
C VAL A 248 -8.62 -0.26 28.02
N ARG A 249 -8.25 -0.03 26.76
CA ARG A 249 -8.79 1.09 25.97
C ARG A 249 -10.30 1.02 25.78
N ARG A 250 -10.84 -0.18 25.52
CA ARG A 250 -12.30 -0.37 25.42
C ARG A 250 -12.97 -0.12 26.76
N ILE A 251 -12.48 -0.70 27.85
CA ILE A 251 -13.04 -0.46 29.18
C ILE A 251 -13.05 1.04 29.52
N TRP A 252 -11.97 1.75 29.19
CA TRP A 252 -11.88 3.19 29.42
C TRP A 252 -12.89 3.98 28.57
N ALA A 253 -12.87 3.81 27.24
CA ALA A 253 -13.55 4.70 26.31
C ALA A 253 -14.92 4.19 25.81
N ARG A 254 -15.39 3.02 26.27
CA ARG A 254 -16.68 2.41 25.89
C ARG A 254 -17.54 2.15 27.12
N PRO A 255 -18.47 3.07 27.47
CA PRO A 255 -19.41 2.88 28.56
C PRO A 255 -20.37 1.70 28.33
N ASP A 256 -20.78 1.46 27.08
CA ASP A 256 -21.56 0.30 26.66
C ASP A 256 -20.84 -1.01 26.97
N TRP A 257 -19.54 -1.07 26.69
CA TRP A 257 -18.70 -2.22 27.01
C TRP A 257 -18.65 -2.46 28.52
N ARG A 258 -18.45 -1.40 29.33
CA ARG A 258 -18.48 -1.52 30.79
C ARG A 258 -19.82 -2.02 31.30
N LYS A 259 -20.93 -1.46 30.81
CA LYS A 259 -22.29 -1.87 31.18
C LYS A 259 -22.56 -3.33 30.82
N HIS A 260 -22.16 -3.76 29.63
CA HIS A 260 -22.29 -5.14 29.16
C HIS A 260 -21.57 -6.12 30.10
N TYR A 261 -20.28 -5.91 30.36
CA TYR A 261 -19.52 -6.82 31.23
C TYR A 261 -19.92 -6.73 32.69
N GLN A 262 -20.37 -5.57 33.17
CA GLN A 262 -20.93 -5.44 34.51
C GLN A 262 -22.23 -6.26 34.62
N ALA A 263 -23.15 -6.11 33.68
CA ALA A 263 -24.41 -6.84 33.69
C ALA A 263 -24.21 -8.35 33.59
N MET A 264 -23.23 -8.83 32.83
CA MET A 264 -22.83 -10.25 32.80
C MET A 264 -22.40 -10.80 34.16
N LEU A 265 -21.83 -9.96 35.03
CA LEU A 265 -21.36 -10.36 36.36
C LEU A 265 -22.42 -10.14 37.45
N THR A 266 -23.38 -9.24 37.24
CA THR A 266 -24.31 -8.80 38.29
C THR A 266 -25.77 -9.17 38.04
N SER A 267 -26.15 -9.56 36.82
CA SER A 267 -27.52 -9.92 36.47
C SER A 267 -27.63 -11.42 36.23
N TRP A 268 -28.53 -12.07 36.97
CA TRP A 268 -28.82 -13.50 36.83
C TRP A 268 -29.60 -13.81 35.54
N ASP A 269 -30.27 -12.81 34.97
CA ASP A 269 -31.08 -12.91 33.73
C ASP A 269 -30.32 -12.45 32.48
N TYR A 270 -28.99 -12.38 32.54
CA TYR A 270 -28.17 -11.81 31.47
C TYR A 270 -28.01 -12.71 30.23
N LEU A 271 -28.50 -13.95 30.29
CA LEU A 271 -28.51 -14.91 29.18
C LEU A 271 -29.84 -14.91 28.44
#